data_AF-A0A544U8E9-F1
#
_entry.id   AF-A0A544U8E9-F1
#
_cell.length_a   1.000
_cell.length_b   1.000
_cell.length_c   1.000
_cell.angle_alpha   90.00
_cell.angle_beta   90.00
_cell.angle_gamma   90.00
#
_symmetry.space_group_name_H-M   'P 1'
#
loop_
_entity.id
_entity.type
_entity.pdbx_description
1 polymer ?
#
loop_
_entity_poly.entity_id
_entity_poly.type
_entity_poly.pdbx_seq_one_letter_code
_entity_poly.pdbx_strand_id
1 'polypeptide(L)'
;MNFSIYIKLRIATTFGKVKIRPKYKHLEYMTDNNLINPINDKWYNVSGWPVLTHSDWYTITSDGKKAMWDKGNLLVTRIIAWLALLISFTALLVNYLK
;
A
#
# COMPACT_ATOMS: atom_id res chain seq x y z
N MET A 1 -5.94 7.17 -3.78
CA MET A 1 -4.75 6.33 -3.47
C MET A 1 -4.18 5.64 -4.71
N ASN A 2 -2.88 5.84 -4.94
CA ASN A 2 -2.12 5.27 -6.06
C ASN A 2 -1.81 3.78 -5.82
N PHE A 3 -1.66 2.96 -6.88
CA PHE A 3 -1.48 1.51 -6.74
C PHE A 3 -0.15 1.15 -6.03
N SER A 4 0.90 1.93 -6.28
CA SER A 4 2.20 1.80 -5.59
C SER A 4 2.08 1.99 -4.07
N ILE A 5 1.23 2.93 -3.63
CA ILE A 5 0.96 3.21 -2.21
C ILE A 5 0.23 2.02 -1.58
N TYR A 6 -0.79 1.51 -2.29
CA TYR A 6 -1.55 0.34 -1.85
C TYR A 6 -0.66 -0.90 -1.64
N ILE A 7 0.24 -1.20 -2.57
CA ILE A 7 1.16 -2.35 -2.41
C ILE A 7 2.04 -2.19 -1.17
N LYS A 8 2.60 -0.99 -0.94
CA LYS A 8 3.44 -0.72 0.23
C LYS A 8 2.66 -0.83 1.54
N LEU A 9 1.43 -0.32 1.61
CA LEU A 9 0.57 -0.46 2.78
C LEU A 9 0.18 -1.94 3.01
N ARG A 10 -0.04 -2.70 1.94
CA ARG A 10 -0.31 -4.14 2.04
C ARG A 10 0.90 -4.90 2.61
N ILE A 11 2.10 -4.62 2.10
CA ILE A 11 3.35 -5.18 2.63
C ILE A 11 3.53 -4.78 4.10
N ALA A 12 3.31 -3.51 4.46
CA ALA A 12 3.39 -3.05 5.84
C ALA A 12 2.38 -3.74 6.76
N THR A 13 1.18 -4.06 6.25
CA THR A 13 0.16 -4.80 7.01
C THR A 13 0.55 -6.26 7.22
N THR A 14 1.11 -6.92 6.20
CA THR A 14 1.50 -8.34 6.27
C THR A 14 2.78 -8.57 7.08
N PHE A 15 3.79 -7.72 6.91
CA PHE A 15 5.10 -7.86 7.54
C PHE A 15 5.27 -6.99 8.80
N GLY A 16 4.26 -6.21 9.17
CA GLY A 16 4.29 -5.26 10.29
C GLY A 16 5.12 -3.99 10.05
N LYS A 17 6.06 -4.02 9.10
CA LYS A 17 6.91 -2.88 8.72
C LYS A 17 7.23 -2.91 7.23
N VAL A 18 7.47 -1.74 6.65
CA VAL A 18 7.90 -1.58 5.25
C VAL A 18 9.07 -0.62 5.16
N LYS A 19 10.07 -0.96 4.34
CA LYS A 19 11.16 -0.04 4.02
C LYS A 19 10.71 0.93 2.92
N ILE A 20 10.72 2.23 3.21
CA ILE A 20 10.39 3.28 2.24
C ILE A 20 11.61 4.20 2.15
N ARG A 21 12.20 4.28 0.95
CA ARG A 21 13.33 5.19 0.69
C ARG A 21 12.84 6.64 0.83
N PRO A 22 13.66 7.56 1.36
CA PRO A 22 13.28 8.96 1.56
C PRO A 22 12.95 9.69 0.25
N LYS A 23 13.56 9.28 -0.88
CA LYS A 23 13.25 9.82 -2.21
C LYS A 23 11.94 9.29 -2.82
N TYR A 24 11.10 8.59 -2.06
CA TYR A 24 9.87 8.04 -2.59
C TYR A 24 8.80 9.13 -2.72
N LYS A 25 8.35 9.39 -3.95
CA LYS A 25 7.41 10.46 -4.32
C LYS A 25 6.11 10.50 -3.51
N HIS A 26 5.68 9.38 -2.93
CA HIS A 26 4.43 9.30 -2.17
C HIS A 26 4.62 9.16 -0.66
N LEU A 27 5.85 9.32 -0.16
CA LEU A 27 6.15 9.24 1.27
C LEU A 27 5.49 10.40 2.05
N GLU A 28 5.61 11.61 1.52
CA GLU A 28 4.98 12.82 2.09
C GLU A 28 3.46 12.64 2.17
N TYR A 29 2.81 12.27 1.07
CA TYR A 29 1.38 11.95 1.04
C TYR A 29 0.98 10.87 2.06
N MET A 30 1.76 9.80 2.21
CA MET A 30 1.47 8.76 3.21
C MET A 30 1.60 9.26 4.64
N THR A 31 2.53 10.18 4.89
CA THR A 31 2.79 10.77 6.21
C THR A 31 1.70 11.79 6.55
N ASP A 32 1.35 12.68 5.63
CA ASP A 32 0.33 13.71 5.81
C ASP A 32 -1.07 13.13 6.04
N ASN A 33 -1.36 12.00 5.40
CA ASN A 33 -2.65 11.30 5.55
C ASN A 33 -2.62 10.29 6.71
N ASN A 34 -1.60 10.35 7.58
CA ASN A 34 -1.44 9.47 8.75
C ASN A 34 -1.54 7.98 8.40
N LEU A 35 -1.05 7.55 7.22
CA LEU A 35 -1.15 6.15 6.76
C LEU A 35 0.00 5.29 7.30
N ILE A 36 1.12 5.92 7.65
CA ILE A 36 2.35 5.28 8.11
C ILE A 36 2.96 6.05 9.28
N ASN A 37 3.63 5.34 10.19
CA ASN A 37 4.44 5.93 11.27
C ASN A 37 5.91 5.54 11.10
N PRO A 38 6.86 6.50 11.21
CA PRO A 38 8.28 6.19 11.15
C PRO A 38 8.72 5.37 12.37
N ILE A 39 9.64 4.44 12.16
CA ILE A 39 10.27 3.69 13.25
C ILE A 39 11.62 4.33 13.58
N ASN A 40 11.74 4.82 14.81
CA ASN A 40 12.96 5.48 15.31
C ASN A 40 13.92 4.44 15.92
N ASP A 41 14.52 3.62 15.06
CA ASP A 41 15.43 2.53 15.48
C ASP A 41 16.92 2.89 15.39
N LYS A 42 17.27 4.12 14.97
CA LYS A 42 18.65 4.51 14.71
C LYS A 42 19.06 5.70 15.57
N TRP A 43 20.30 5.62 16.07
CA TRP A 43 20.97 6.72 16.73
C TRP A 43 22.01 7.29 15.76
N TYR A 44 21.99 8.60 15.56
CA TYR A 44 22.98 9.33 14.78
C TYR A 44 23.68 10.35 15.67
N ASN A 45 25.00 10.41 15.59
CA ASN A 45 25.78 11.30 16.45
C ASN A 45 25.92 12.66 15.77
N VAL A 46 25.26 13.69 16.33
CA VAL A 46 25.36 15.08 15.87
C VAL A 46 26.12 15.87 16.92
N SER A 47 27.29 16.39 16.58
CA SER A 47 28.13 17.21 17.48
C SER A 47 28.38 16.58 18.86
N GLY A 48 28.60 15.25 18.91
CA GLY A 48 28.90 14.53 20.16
C GLY A 48 27.68 14.05 20.94
N TRP A 49 26.45 14.37 20.50
CA TRP A 49 25.22 13.95 21.13
C TRP A 49 24.49 12.87 20.30
N PRO A 50 24.09 11.75 20.91
CA PRO A 50 23.30 10.73 20.23
C PRO A 50 21.86 11.24 20.03
N VAL A 51 21.48 11.49 18.77
CA VAL A 51 20.13 11.90 18.39
C VAL A 51 19.40 10.70 17.80
N LEU A 52 18.18 10.43 18.27
CA LEU A 52 17.27 9.47 17.65
C LEU A 52 16.89 9.98 16.26
N THR A 53 17.23 9.23 15.23
CA THR A 53 16.85 9.52 13.85
C THR A 53 15.85 8.49 13.35
N HIS A 54 14.92 8.95 12.52
CA HIS A 54 13.95 8.11 11.82
C HIS A 54 14.68 7.17 10.86
N SER A 55 14.47 5.88 11.02
CA SER A 55 14.98 4.85 10.11
C SER A 55 14.14 4.84 8.81
N ASP A 56 14.66 4.28 7.72
CA ASP A 56 13.89 4.08 6.47
C ASP A 56 12.70 3.10 6.61
N TRP A 57 12.36 2.71 7.83
CA TRP A 57 11.33 1.74 8.15
C TRP A 57 10.11 2.45 8.71
N TYR A 58 8.94 2.02 8.24
CA TYR A 58 7.66 2.58 8.62
C TYR A 58 6.69 1.46 9.00
N THR A 59 5.93 1.66 10.07
CA THR A 59 4.76 0.83 10.42
C THR A 59 3.50 1.42 9.80
N ILE A 60 2.48 0.59 9.63
CA ILE A 60 1.16 1.05 9.18
C ILE A 60 0.29 1.45 10.37
N THR A 61 -0.42 2.56 10.26
CA THR A 61 -1.39 3.02 11.27
C THR A 61 -2.75 2.33 11.09
N SER A 62 -3.67 2.53 12.03
CA SER A 62 -5.07 2.11 11.88
C SER A 62 -5.74 2.75 10.66
N ASP A 63 -5.48 4.04 10.42
CA ASP A 63 -6.03 4.79 9.30
C ASP A 63 -5.47 4.29 7.96
N GLY A 64 -4.17 3.97 7.92
CA GLY A 64 -3.51 3.32 6.80
C GLY A 64 -4.14 1.98 6.43
N LYS A 65 -4.47 1.16 7.44
CA LYS A 65 -5.17 -0.12 7.23
C LYS A 65 -6.57 0.11 6.66
N LYS A 66 -7.34 1.05 7.20
CA LYS A 66 -8.69 1.36 6.70
C LYS A 66 -8.68 1.83 5.25
N ALA A 67 -7.79 2.78 4.92
CA ALA A 67 -7.64 3.28 3.56
C ALA A 67 -7.20 2.20 2.56
N MET A 68 -6.39 1.23 3.02
CA MET A 68 -6.03 0.05 2.23
C MET A 68 -7.26 -0.82 1.97
N TRP A 69 -8.05 -1.16 2.99
CA TRP A 69 -9.23 -2.02 2.84
C TRP A 69 -10.30 -1.43 1.91
N ASP A 70 -10.60 -0.14 2.03
CA ASP A 70 -11.58 0.53 1.15
C ASP A 70 -11.17 0.46 -0.32
N LYS A 71 -9.89 0.72 -0.60
CA LYS A 71 -9.32 0.58 -1.95
C LYS A 71 -9.27 -0.87 -2.43
N GLY A 72 -9.00 -1.81 -1.53
CA GLY A 72 -9.00 -3.24 -1.80
C GLY A 72 -10.36 -3.73 -2.26
N ASN A 73 -11.44 -3.35 -1.56
CA ASN A 73 -12.81 -3.74 -1.92
C ASN A 73 -13.20 -3.24 -3.31
N LEU A 74 -12.85 -2.00 -3.65
CA LEU A 74 -13.10 -1.44 -4.99
C LEU A 74 -12.30 -2.17 -6.09
N LEU A 75 -11.07 -2.59 -5.80
CA LEU A 75 -10.27 -3.39 -6.74
C LEU A 75 -10.85 -4.79 -6.94
N VAL A 76 -11.21 -5.47 -5.85
CA VAL A 76 -11.75 -6.84 -5.90
C VAL A 76 -13.07 -6.89 -6.66
N THR A 77 -13.99 -5.98 -6.36
CA THR A 77 -15.27 -5.87 -7.08
C THR A 77 -15.06 -5.63 -8.57
N ARG A 78 -14.09 -4.79 -8.95
CA ARG A 78 -13.76 -4.55 -10.36
C ARG A 78 -13.18 -5.78 -11.04
N ILE A 79 -12.33 -6.56 -10.36
CA ILE A 79 -11.77 -7.81 -10.90
C ILE A 79 -12.89 -8.84 -11.11
N ILE A 80 -13.80 -8.99 -10.15
CA ILE A 80 -14.95 -9.91 -10.27
C ILE A 80 -15.84 -9.50 -11.45
N ALA A 81 -16.13 -8.20 -11.61
CA ALA A 81 -16.90 -7.71 -12.75
C ALA A 81 -16.22 -8.02 -14.09
N TRP A 82 -14.91 -7.83 -14.19
CA TRP A 82 -14.14 -8.18 -15.39
C TRP A 82 -14.16 -9.69 -15.69
N LEU A 83 -14.04 -10.54 -14.66
CA LEU A 83 -14.14 -11.98 -14.81
C LEU A 83 -15.53 -12.42 -15.27
N ALA A 84 -16.59 -11.84 -14.69
CA ALA A 84 -17.95 -12.11 -15.12
C ALA A 84 -18.16 -11.73 -16.60
N LEU A 85 -17.62 -10.58 -17.02
CA LEU A 85 -17.70 -10.11 -18.39
C LEU A 85 -16.97 -11.05 -19.36
N LEU A 86 -15.77 -11.53 -19.00
CA LEU A 86 -15.03 -12.52 -19.78
C LEU A 86 -15.80 -13.83 -19.91
N ILE A 87 -16.40 -14.34 -18.83
CA ILE A 87 -17.21 -15.57 -18.85
C ILE A 87 -18.45 -15.40 -19.75
N SER A 88 -19.14 -14.27 -19.66
CA SER A 88 -20.28 -13.98 -20.55
C SER A 88 -19.84 -13.90 -22.01
N PHE A 89 -18.67 -13.30 -22.29
CA PHE A 89 -18.15 -13.18 -23.64
C PHE A 89 -17.74 -14.54 -24.22
N THR A 90 -17.06 -15.39 -23.46
CA THR A 90 -16.70 -16.75 -23.91
C THR A 90 -17.93 -17.63 -24.12
N ALA A 91 -18.94 -17.53 -23.26
CA ALA A 91 -20.21 -18.24 -23.43
C ALA A 91 -20.92 -17.84 -24.74
N LEU A 92 -20.94 -16.55 -25.05
CA LEU A 92 -21.54 -16.04 -26.30
C LEU A 92 -20.77 -16.52 -27.53
N LEU A 93 -19.43 -16.51 -27.47
CA LEU A 93 -18.57 -16.96 -28.57
C LEU A 93 -18.72 -18.46 -28.85
N VAL A 94 -18.83 -19.29 -27.82
CA VAL A 94 -19.11 -20.73 -27.95
C VAL A 94 -20.49 -20.98 -28.56
N ASN A 95 -21.50 -20.20 -28.17
CA ASN A 95 -22.86 -20.35 -28.70
C ASN A 95 -22.98 -19.89 -30.16
N TYR A 96 -22.17 -18.91 -30.59
CA TYR A 96 -22.16 -18.43 -31.97
C TYR A 96 -21.37 -19.33 -32.93
N LEU A 97 -20.36 -20.06 -32.43
CA LEU A 97 -19.57 -21.02 -33.22
C LEU A 97 -20.23 -22.41 -33.34
N LYS A 98 -21.35 -22.63 -32.64
CA LYS A 98 -22.11 -23.88 -32.66
C LYS A 98 -23.28 -23.76 -33.64
#